data_AF-A0A9W7G1H0-F1
#
_entry.id   AF-A0A9W7G1H0-F1
#
_cell.length_a   1.000
_cell.length_b   1.000
_cell.length_c   1.000
_cell.angle_alpha   90.00
_cell.angle_beta   90.00
_cell.angle_gamma   90.00
#
_symmetry.space_group_name_H-M   'P 1'
#
loop_
_entity.id
_entity.type
_entity.pdbx_description
1 polymer ?
#
loop_
_entity_poly.entity_id
_entity_poly.type
_entity_poly.pdbx_seq_one_letter_code
_entity_poly.pdbx_strand_id
1 'polypeptide(L)'
;MPPSRSRSRTPAKRASTPRSKSKPAKATKAIERPKKFGFRTIIAVFGSGPMLILLTYTPWRAYMDGLLKFPDILISDTIACSQWHRSVYTTGISMAALSSCVIYSELIRAMKARIEELPKSVKIDPNLLMALDQFLFTVLAGVVPNLLILISFMFIEDADEHGNIQIPKGEELIQWLLHVVAATLAFAGLGICAFLYAYHIGPKALALGIESSQDVKTRMTCAVGIAVTVIFGAPIRAMHIYHSRDTWAFPLLMVEVISLTFGVCANVFGSVGMMMELDATHPKVLFRNLSLKCWWLTLVKPLITFTPFYGHEVLKKN
;
A
#
# COMPACT_ATOMS: atom_id res chain seq x y z
N MET A 1 2.07 -34.48 70.57
CA MET A 1 1.85 -34.18 69.14
C MET A 1 0.42 -33.69 68.96
N PRO A 2 0.18 -32.42 68.58
CA PRO A 2 -1.16 -31.91 68.33
C PRO A 2 -1.63 -32.24 66.91
N PRO A 3 -2.95 -32.45 66.69
CA PRO A 3 -3.48 -32.93 65.40
C PRO A 3 -3.50 -31.83 64.33
N SER A 4 -3.10 -32.21 63.12
CA SER A 4 -3.12 -31.38 61.92
C SER A 4 -4.55 -31.05 61.49
N ARG A 5 -4.95 -29.78 61.58
CA ARG A 5 -6.21 -29.29 61.01
C ARG A 5 -6.08 -29.09 59.50
N SER A 6 -6.63 -30.00 58.71
CA SER A 6 -6.84 -29.80 57.28
C SER A 6 -8.01 -28.83 57.05
N ARG A 7 -7.70 -27.61 56.59
CA ARG A 7 -8.71 -26.63 56.17
C ARG A 7 -9.07 -26.89 54.72
N SER A 8 -10.23 -27.50 54.47
CA SER A 8 -10.84 -27.54 53.15
C SER A 8 -11.24 -26.12 52.74
N ARG A 9 -10.54 -25.57 51.75
CA ARG A 9 -10.95 -24.33 51.09
C ARG A 9 -12.09 -24.66 50.13
N THR A 10 -13.31 -24.34 50.52
CA THR A 10 -14.47 -24.30 49.62
C THR A 10 -14.26 -23.20 48.57
N PRO A 11 -14.47 -23.47 47.27
CA PRO A 11 -14.34 -22.45 46.24
C PRO A 11 -15.46 -21.41 46.40
N ALA A 12 -15.08 -20.15 46.62
CA ALA A 12 -16.00 -19.03 46.68
C ALA A 12 -16.71 -18.91 45.31
N LYS A 13 -18.04 -19.12 45.30
CA LYS A 13 -18.91 -18.82 44.17
C LYS A 13 -18.72 -17.35 43.79
N ARG A 14 -18.01 -17.10 42.68
CA ARG A 14 -17.82 -15.77 42.10
C ARG A 14 -19.20 -15.26 41.66
N ALA A 15 -19.75 -14.30 42.42
CA ALA A 15 -21.01 -13.66 42.08
C ALA A 15 -20.88 -13.03 40.68
N SER A 16 -21.68 -13.52 39.74
CA SER A 16 -21.77 -12.98 38.38
C SER A 16 -22.27 -11.54 38.48
N THR A 17 -21.38 -10.57 38.24
CA THR A 17 -21.75 -9.16 38.18
C THR A 17 -22.77 -8.97 37.06
N PRO A 18 -23.90 -8.29 37.31
CA PRO A 18 -24.92 -8.07 36.29
C PRO A 18 -24.29 -7.29 35.13
N ARG A 19 -24.21 -7.95 33.97
CA ARG A 19 -23.71 -7.39 32.72
C ARG A 19 -24.70 -6.31 32.30
N SER A 20 -24.45 -5.07 32.75
CA SER A 20 -25.17 -3.87 32.33
C SER A 20 -25.18 -3.86 30.80
N LYS A 21 -26.36 -4.10 30.21
CA LYS A 21 -26.58 -3.96 28.77
C LYS A 21 -26.49 -2.48 28.46
N SER A 22 -25.28 -1.99 28.19
CA SER A 22 -25.08 -0.65 27.65
C SER A 22 -25.96 -0.54 26.40
N LYS A 23 -26.92 0.39 26.43
CA LYS A 23 -27.75 0.68 25.27
C LYS A 23 -26.79 0.96 24.10
N PRO A 24 -26.94 0.29 22.95
CA PRO A 24 -26.09 0.57 21.80
C PRO A 24 -26.23 2.05 21.48
N ALA A 25 -25.09 2.76 21.47
CA ALA A 25 -25.06 4.17 21.09
C ALA A 25 -25.80 4.32 19.77
N LYS A 26 -26.79 5.23 19.72
CA LYS A 26 -27.54 5.51 18.50
C LYS A 26 -26.52 5.79 17.39
N ALA A 27 -26.53 4.95 16.34
CA ALA A 27 -25.64 5.11 15.21
C ALA A 27 -25.78 6.53 14.67
N THR A 28 -24.73 7.33 14.81
CA THR A 28 -24.66 8.66 14.20
C THR A 28 -24.92 8.48 12.72
N LYS A 29 -25.98 9.12 12.19
CA LYS A 29 -26.27 9.05 10.75
C LYS A 29 -25.00 9.42 9.99
N ALA A 30 -24.59 8.54 9.08
CA ALA A 30 -23.41 8.78 8.27
C ALA A 30 -23.57 10.12 7.56
N ILE A 31 -22.61 11.03 7.77
CA ILE A 31 -22.59 12.32 7.09
C ILE A 31 -22.38 12.01 5.61
N GLU A 32 -23.37 12.29 4.77
CA GLU A 32 -23.23 12.19 3.33
C GLU A 32 -22.40 13.37 2.85
N ARG A 33 -21.26 13.09 2.23
CA ARG A 33 -20.28 14.10 1.85
C ARG A 33 -20.23 14.21 0.32
N PRO A 34 -20.05 15.43 -0.23
CA PRO A 34 -20.04 15.61 -1.68
C PRO A 34 -18.87 14.84 -2.28
N LYS A 35 -19.11 14.15 -3.40
CA LYS A 35 -18.10 13.39 -4.13
C LYS A 35 -17.96 13.97 -5.54
N LYS A 36 -16.73 14.21 -5.97
CA LYS A 36 -16.42 14.69 -7.31
C LYS A 36 -15.23 13.92 -7.87
N PHE A 37 -15.35 13.44 -9.10
CA PHE A 37 -14.21 12.83 -9.77
C PHE A 37 -13.17 13.92 -10.10
N GLY A 38 -11.96 13.77 -9.58
CA GLY A 38 -10.89 14.76 -9.74
C GLY A 38 -9.51 14.13 -9.86
N PHE A 39 -8.47 14.96 -9.73
CA PHE A 39 -7.09 14.54 -9.97
C PHE A 39 -6.61 13.44 -9.02
N ARG A 40 -6.96 13.50 -7.72
CA ARG A 40 -6.58 12.45 -6.77
C ARG A 40 -7.27 11.14 -7.11
N THR A 41 -8.53 11.22 -7.54
CA THR A 41 -9.31 10.07 -7.98
C THR A 41 -8.65 9.40 -9.21
N ILE A 42 -8.17 10.20 -10.17
CA ILE A 42 -7.40 9.70 -11.31
C ILE A 42 -6.11 9.01 -10.86
N ILE A 43 -5.34 9.60 -9.93
CA ILE A 43 -4.13 8.96 -9.39
C ILE A 43 -4.47 7.62 -8.73
N ALA A 44 -5.54 7.54 -7.95
CA ALA A 44 -5.95 6.30 -7.31
C ALA A 44 -6.29 5.21 -8.33
N VAL A 45 -7.10 5.54 -9.34
CA VAL A 45 -7.55 4.58 -10.35
C VAL A 45 -6.46 4.23 -11.35
N PHE A 46 -5.81 5.21 -11.97
CA PHE A 46 -4.84 4.97 -13.04
C PHE A 46 -3.42 4.75 -12.53
N GLY A 47 -3.10 5.23 -11.33
CA GLY A 47 -1.79 4.98 -10.72
C GLY A 47 -1.67 3.55 -10.21
N SER A 48 -2.73 2.96 -9.68
CA SER A 48 -2.71 1.60 -9.11
C SER A 48 -3.50 0.57 -9.93
N GLY A 49 -4.61 0.96 -10.59
CA GLY A 49 -5.51 0.04 -11.28
C GLY A 49 -4.90 -0.81 -12.40
N PRO A 50 -4.03 -0.27 -13.28
CA PRO A 50 -3.36 -1.09 -14.30
C PRO A 50 -2.60 -2.28 -13.71
N MET A 51 -2.08 -2.16 -12.49
CA MET A 51 -1.36 -3.24 -11.82
C MET A 51 -2.23 -4.48 -11.59
N LEU A 52 -3.54 -4.34 -11.36
CA LEU A 52 -4.46 -5.49 -11.22
C LEU A 52 -4.45 -6.37 -12.48
N ILE A 53 -4.41 -5.75 -13.65
CA ILE A 53 -4.38 -6.46 -14.93
C ILE A 53 -2.99 -7.07 -15.11
N LEU A 54 -1.93 -6.32 -14.83
CA LEU A 54 -0.55 -6.75 -15.06
C LEU A 54 -0.14 -7.93 -14.17
N LEU A 55 -0.66 -8.03 -12.94
CA LEU A 55 -0.40 -9.14 -12.02
C LEU A 55 -0.80 -10.51 -12.60
N THR A 56 -1.80 -10.56 -13.47
CA THR A 56 -2.29 -11.81 -14.06
C THR A 56 -1.89 -11.94 -15.53
N TYR A 57 -2.01 -10.86 -16.31
CA TYR A 57 -1.76 -10.89 -17.74
C TYR A 57 -0.31 -11.17 -18.08
N THR A 58 0.63 -10.58 -17.35
CA THR A 58 2.06 -10.63 -17.69
C THR A 58 2.67 -12.03 -17.45
N PRO A 59 2.42 -12.71 -16.31
CA PRO A 59 2.88 -14.08 -16.11
C PRO A 59 2.20 -15.06 -17.08
N TRP A 60 0.91 -14.86 -17.34
CA TRP A 60 0.18 -15.66 -18.31
C TRP A 60 0.77 -15.51 -19.72
N ARG A 61 1.09 -14.29 -20.15
CA ARG A 61 1.71 -14.04 -21.47
C ARG A 61 3.08 -14.70 -21.58
N ALA A 62 3.92 -14.59 -20.54
CA ALA A 62 5.25 -15.21 -20.50
C ALA A 62 5.17 -16.75 -20.60
N TYR A 63 4.18 -17.35 -19.95
CA TYR A 63 3.89 -18.78 -20.07
C TYR A 63 3.45 -19.15 -21.50
N MET A 64 2.53 -18.38 -22.10
CA MET A 64 2.05 -18.63 -23.47
C MET A 64 3.16 -18.47 -24.53
N ASP A 65 4.16 -17.62 -24.28
CA ASP A 65 5.34 -17.48 -25.15
C ASP A 65 6.39 -18.58 -24.95
N GLY A 66 6.17 -19.51 -24.00
CA GLY A 66 7.14 -20.56 -23.67
C GLY A 66 8.39 -20.06 -22.97
N LEU A 67 8.38 -18.80 -22.48
CA LEU A 67 9.50 -18.20 -21.74
C LEU A 67 9.56 -18.69 -20.30
N LEU A 68 8.42 -19.05 -19.72
CA LEU A 68 8.30 -19.65 -18.40
C LEU A 68 7.59 -20.99 -18.50
N LYS A 69 7.96 -21.93 -17.63
CA LYS A 69 7.37 -23.27 -17.56
C LYS A 69 6.70 -23.44 -16.21
N PHE A 70 5.53 -24.08 -16.20
CA PHE A 70 4.89 -24.46 -14.95
C PHE A 70 5.65 -25.64 -14.32
N PRO A 71 5.88 -25.68 -12.99
CA PRO A 71 5.39 -24.75 -11.95
C PRO A 71 6.29 -23.54 -11.64
N ASP A 72 7.43 -23.41 -12.30
CA ASP A 72 8.44 -22.35 -12.09
C ASP A 72 8.05 -20.99 -12.67
N ILE A 73 6.99 -20.42 -12.09
CA ILE A 73 6.51 -19.09 -12.45
C ILE A 73 6.50 -18.26 -11.17
N LEU A 74 7.45 -17.35 -11.02
CA LEU A 74 7.40 -16.26 -10.04
C LEU A 74 7.22 -14.91 -10.74
N ILE A 75 6.79 -13.89 -10.00
CA ILE A 75 6.77 -12.52 -10.55
C ILE A 75 8.20 -12.10 -10.95
N SER A 76 9.19 -12.47 -10.13
CA SER A 76 10.59 -12.23 -10.41
C SER A 76 11.07 -12.87 -11.72
N ASP A 77 10.65 -14.10 -12.00
CA ASP A 77 10.99 -14.79 -13.26
C ASP A 77 10.36 -14.10 -14.45
N THR A 78 9.12 -13.63 -14.27
CA THR A 78 8.42 -12.88 -15.31
C THR A 78 9.15 -11.57 -15.62
N ILE A 79 9.69 -10.88 -14.60
CA ILE A 79 10.52 -9.68 -14.79
C ILE A 79 11.85 -10.02 -15.47
N ALA A 80 12.42 -11.19 -15.21
CA ALA A 80 13.71 -11.61 -15.75
C ALA A 80 13.63 -12.10 -17.22
N CYS A 81 12.51 -12.71 -17.63
CA CYS A 81 12.43 -13.48 -18.88
C CYS A 81 12.59 -12.68 -20.18
N SER A 82 12.28 -11.38 -20.21
CA SER A 82 12.52 -10.53 -21.38
C SER A 82 12.48 -9.05 -21.02
N GLN A 83 13.02 -8.20 -21.91
CA GLN A 83 12.98 -6.75 -21.74
C GLN A 83 11.56 -6.18 -21.71
N TRP A 84 10.64 -6.70 -22.54
CA TRP A 84 9.25 -6.24 -22.55
C TRP A 84 8.54 -6.53 -21.23
N HIS A 85 8.63 -7.77 -20.74
CA HIS A 85 7.99 -8.17 -19.48
C HIS A 85 8.57 -7.38 -18.29
N ARG A 86 9.89 -7.17 -18.29
CA ARG A 86 10.57 -6.29 -17.32
C ARG A 86 10.00 -4.87 -17.33
N SER A 87 9.99 -4.22 -18.49
CA SER A 87 9.50 -2.84 -18.61
C SER A 87 8.05 -2.70 -18.15
N VAL A 88 7.18 -3.62 -18.57
CA VAL A 88 5.76 -3.60 -18.19
C VAL A 88 5.59 -3.72 -16.67
N TYR A 89 6.25 -4.69 -16.03
CA TYR A 89 6.16 -4.88 -14.58
C TYR A 89 6.78 -3.72 -13.80
N THR A 90 7.99 -3.30 -14.17
CA THR A 90 8.68 -2.20 -13.49
C THR A 90 7.84 -0.93 -13.59
N THR A 91 7.26 -0.61 -14.76
CA THR A 91 6.36 0.55 -14.91
C THR A 91 5.11 0.40 -14.05
N GLY A 92 4.42 -0.75 -14.12
CA GLY A 92 3.19 -1.00 -13.35
C GLY A 92 3.40 -0.90 -11.84
N ILE A 93 4.43 -1.56 -11.32
CA ILE A 93 4.76 -1.54 -9.89
C ILE A 93 5.22 -0.15 -9.46
N SER A 94 6.04 0.54 -10.27
CA SER A 94 6.48 1.91 -9.95
C SER A 94 5.31 2.88 -9.88
N MET A 95 4.38 2.82 -10.84
CA MET A 95 3.18 3.65 -10.82
C MET A 95 2.30 3.35 -9.60
N ALA A 96 2.11 2.07 -9.26
CA ALA A 96 1.33 1.67 -8.08
C ALA A 96 2.01 2.15 -6.78
N ALA A 97 3.33 2.02 -6.68
CA ALA A 97 4.10 2.43 -5.52
C ALA A 97 4.08 3.96 -5.33
N LEU A 98 4.34 4.73 -6.40
CA LEU A 98 4.30 6.20 -6.36
C LEU A 98 2.89 6.74 -6.08
N SER A 99 1.86 6.14 -6.69
CA SER A 99 0.47 6.52 -6.39
C SER A 99 0.10 6.21 -4.94
N SER A 100 0.59 5.10 -4.37
CA SER A 100 0.40 4.77 -2.96
C SER A 100 0.93 5.87 -2.03
N CYS A 101 2.11 6.45 -2.31
CA CYS A 101 2.63 7.58 -1.54
C CYS A 101 1.63 8.73 -1.51
N VAL A 102 1.13 9.15 -2.67
CA VAL A 102 0.19 10.28 -2.77
C VAL A 102 -1.14 9.96 -2.08
N ILE A 103 -1.71 8.79 -2.36
CA ILE A 103 -3.00 8.36 -1.81
C ILE A 103 -2.94 8.31 -0.28
N TYR A 104 -1.95 7.64 0.30
CA TYR A 104 -1.86 7.49 1.74
C TYR A 104 -1.44 8.77 2.45
N SER A 105 -0.57 9.60 1.86
CA SER A 105 -0.31 10.94 2.42
C SER A 105 -1.57 11.80 2.48
N GLU A 106 -2.39 11.80 1.43
CA GLU A 106 -3.66 12.55 1.41
C GLU A 106 -4.71 11.96 2.35
N LEU A 107 -4.84 10.64 2.37
CA LEU A 107 -5.76 9.92 3.24
C LEU A 107 -5.47 10.23 4.71
N ILE A 108 -4.22 10.02 5.14
CA ILE A 108 -3.82 10.20 6.54
C ILE A 108 -3.93 11.66 6.95
N ARG A 109 -3.54 12.62 6.09
CA ARG A 109 -3.72 14.05 6.33
C ARG A 109 -5.19 14.41 6.51
N ALA A 110 -6.07 13.88 5.66
CA ALA A 110 -7.51 14.10 5.76
C ALA A 110 -8.11 13.50 7.03
N MET A 111 -7.69 12.29 7.41
CA MET A 111 -8.15 11.65 8.65
C MET A 111 -7.75 12.46 9.88
N LYS A 112 -6.51 12.96 9.93
CA LYS A 112 -6.03 13.82 11.03
C LYS A 112 -6.80 15.13 11.12
N ALA A 113 -7.00 15.83 10.00
CA ALA A 113 -7.80 17.06 9.97
C ALA A 113 -9.22 16.81 10.51
N ARG A 114 -9.86 15.71 10.11
CA ARG A 114 -11.19 15.35 10.61
C ARG A 114 -11.20 15.01 12.10
N ILE A 115 -10.12 14.43 12.63
CA ILE A 115 -9.99 14.18 14.07
C ILE A 115 -9.93 15.50 14.83
N GLU A 116 -9.23 16.50 14.30
CA GLU A 116 -9.14 17.85 14.89
C GLU A 116 -10.47 18.61 14.86
N GLU A 117 -11.30 18.37 13.82
CA GLU A 117 -12.64 18.94 13.68
C GLU A 117 -13.69 18.31 14.62
N LEU A 118 -13.38 17.18 15.27
CA LEU A 118 -14.33 16.54 16.18
C LEU A 118 -14.65 17.45 17.39
N PRO A 119 -15.89 17.41 17.91
CA PRO A 119 -16.22 18.16 19.12
C PRO A 119 -15.27 17.80 20.26
N LYS A 120 -14.81 18.80 21.03
CA LYS A 120 -13.90 18.62 22.18
C LYS A 120 -14.43 17.65 23.26
N SER A 121 -15.72 17.35 23.25
CA SER A 121 -16.36 16.37 24.13
C SER A 121 -16.06 14.91 23.73
N VAL A 122 -15.63 14.66 22.49
CA VAL A 122 -15.26 13.32 22.02
C VAL A 122 -13.85 13.01 22.47
N LYS A 123 -13.69 12.01 23.35
CA LYS A 123 -12.37 11.55 23.80
C LYS A 123 -11.68 10.80 22.66
N ILE A 124 -10.64 11.41 22.09
CA ILE A 124 -9.79 10.80 21.06
C ILE A 124 -8.78 9.88 21.72
N ASP A 125 -8.63 8.67 21.19
CA ASP A 125 -7.56 7.76 21.63
C ASP A 125 -6.22 8.21 21.03
N PRO A 126 -5.21 8.57 21.84
CA PRO A 126 -3.90 9.01 21.35
C PRO A 126 -3.21 7.96 20.47
N ASN A 127 -3.51 6.68 20.66
CA ASN A 127 -2.94 5.60 19.85
C ASN A 127 -3.44 5.64 18.39
N LEU A 128 -4.57 6.31 18.10
CA LEU A 128 -5.05 6.44 16.72
C LEU A 128 -4.11 7.34 15.90
N LEU A 129 -3.74 8.51 16.43
CA LEU A 129 -2.86 9.44 15.72
C LEU A 129 -1.47 8.83 15.49
N MET A 130 -0.93 8.17 16.52
CA MET A 130 0.33 7.44 16.41
C MET A 130 0.25 6.31 15.37
N ALA A 131 -0.83 5.53 15.34
CA ALA A 131 -1.00 4.47 14.34
C ALA A 131 -1.10 5.02 12.92
N LEU A 132 -1.74 6.18 12.72
CA LEU A 132 -1.79 6.86 11.42
C LEU A 132 -0.39 7.27 10.94
N ASP A 133 0.44 7.80 11.82
CA ASP A 133 1.83 8.17 11.51
C ASP A 133 2.72 6.96 11.22
N GLN A 134 2.63 5.93 12.07
CA GLN A 134 3.34 4.67 11.86
C GLN A 134 2.94 4.04 10.53
N PHE A 135 1.65 4.02 10.21
CA PHE A 135 1.16 3.48 8.94
C PHE A 135 1.74 4.25 7.76
N LEU A 136 1.70 5.58 7.78
CA LEU A 136 2.25 6.40 6.69
C LEU A 136 3.76 6.21 6.56
N PHE A 137 4.49 6.20 7.68
CA PHE A 137 5.93 5.96 7.69
C PHE A 137 6.26 4.58 7.12
N THR A 138 5.54 3.53 7.52
CA THR A 138 5.72 2.18 6.97
C THR A 138 5.45 2.13 5.47
N VAL A 139 4.45 2.86 4.95
CA VAL A 139 4.23 2.96 3.49
C VAL A 139 5.42 3.64 2.81
N LEU A 140 5.83 4.81 3.29
CA LEU A 140 6.81 5.68 2.62
C LEU A 140 8.26 5.20 2.75
N ALA A 141 8.61 4.60 3.88
CA ALA A 141 9.97 4.16 4.18
C ALA A 141 10.13 2.63 4.11
N GLY A 142 9.06 1.89 4.39
CA GLY A 142 9.07 0.43 4.41
C GLY A 142 8.62 -0.18 3.08
N VAL A 143 7.40 0.09 2.64
CA VAL A 143 6.81 -0.62 1.49
C VAL A 143 7.33 -0.08 0.18
N VAL A 144 7.13 1.21 -0.10
CA VAL A 144 7.39 1.78 -1.43
C VAL A 144 8.86 1.69 -1.84
N PRO A 145 9.85 2.10 -1.03
CA PRO A 145 11.25 2.02 -1.41
C PRO A 145 11.69 0.57 -1.66
N ASN A 146 11.24 -0.37 -0.82
CA ASN A 146 11.59 -1.77 -0.99
C ASN A 146 10.90 -2.41 -2.20
N LEU A 147 9.68 -2.00 -2.58
CA LEU A 147 9.10 -2.41 -3.86
C LEU A 147 9.88 -1.86 -5.05
N LEU A 148 10.39 -0.63 -4.98
CA LEU A 148 11.23 -0.05 -6.04
C LEU A 148 12.59 -0.73 -6.14
N ILE A 149 13.21 -1.07 -5.01
CA ILE A 149 14.46 -1.86 -4.97
C ILE A 149 14.19 -3.25 -5.56
N LEU A 150 13.12 -3.92 -5.13
CA LEU A 150 12.73 -5.25 -5.60
C LEU A 150 12.65 -5.35 -7.14
N ILE A 151 12.09 -4.35 -7.80
CA ILE A 151 11.96 -4.31 -9.27
C ILE A 151 13.20 -3.77 -9.99
N SER A 152 14.11 -3.12 -9.27
CA SER A 152 15.36 -2.58 -9.82
C SER A 152 16.48 -3.61 -9.81
N PHE A 153 16.48 -4.51 -8.82
CA PHE A 153 17.47 -5.58 -8.69
C PHE A 153 16.83 -6.90 -9.07
N MET A 154 17.42 -7.55 -10.08
CA MET A 154 16.89 -8.81 -10.58
C MET A 154 17.15 -9.93 -9.59
N PHE A 155 16.15 -10.80 -9.45
CA PHE A 155 16.34 -12.09 -8.81
C PHE A 155 16.91 -13.04 -9.86
N ILE A 156 18.22 -13.27 -9.78
CA ILE A 156 18.91 -14.27 -10.60
C ILE A 156 19.12 -15.46 -9.69
N GLU A 157 18.45 -16.57 -9.99
CA GLU A 157 18.55 -17.81 -9.23
C GLU A 157 18.79 -18.94 -10.25
N ASP A 158 20.00 -19.50 -10.21
CA ASP A 158 20.33 -20.68 -11.01
C ASP A 158 20.07 -21.94 -10.19
N ALA A 159 19.49 -22.95 -10.83
CA ALA A 159 19.39 -24.28 -10.26
C ALA A 159 20.55 -25.15 -10.76
N ASP A 160 21.12 -25.96 -9.88
CA ASP A 160 22.10 -26.98 -10.28
C ASP A 160 21.43 -28.12 -11.08
N GLU A 161 22.23 -29.07 -11.59
CA GLU A 161 21.73 -30.24 -12.32
C GLU A 161 20.74 -31.11 -11.52
N HIS A 162 20.71 -30.95 -10.20
CA HIS A 162 19.85 -31.67 -9.27
C HIS A 162 18.64 -30.83 -8.82
N GLY A 163 18.47 -29.61 -9.35
CA GLY A 163 17.38 -28.70 -8.98
C GLY A 163 17.61 -27.97 -7.65
N ASN A 164 18.81 -28.01 -7.07
CA ASN A 164 19.14 -27.23 -5.88
C ASN A 164 19.45 -25.78 -6.26
N ILE A 165 18.96 -24.85 -5.46
CA ILE A 165 19.26 -23.42 -5.57
C ILE A 165 20.76 -23.18 -5.40
N GLN A 166 21.41 -22.61 -6.41
CA GLN A 166 22.77 -22.09 -6.28
C GLN A 166 22.73 -20.61 -5.91
N ILE A 167 23.36 -20.25 -4.79
CA ILE A 167 23.55 -18.86 -4.42
C ILE A 167 24.56 -18.23 -5.40
N PRO A 168 24.21 -17.14 -6.10
CA PRO A 168 25.09 -16.50 -7.06
C PRO A 168 26.37 -15.98 -6.40
N LYS A 169 27.43 -15.78 -7.19
CA LYS A 169 28.74 -15.27 -6.73
C LYS A 169 29.05 -13.91 -7.37
N GLY A 170 29.96 -13.14 -6.75
CA GLY A 170 30.39 -11.86 -7.31
C GLY A 170 29.30 -10.79 -7.29
N GLU A 171 29.11 -10.07 -8.40
CA GLU A 171 28.14 -8.97 -8.49
C GLU A 171 26.68 -9.44 -8.45
N GLU A 172 26.41 -10.65 -8.96
CA GLU A 172 25.08 -11.25 -8.94
C GLU A 172 24.60 -11.57 -7.52
N LEU A 173 25.54 -11.89 -6.61
CA LEU A 173 25.24 -12.06 -5.19
C LEU A 173 24.63 -10.79 -4.58
N ILE A 174 25.13 -9.63 -4.96
CA ILE A 174 24.65 -8.35 -4.44
C ILE A 174 23.23 -8.08 -4.94
N GLN A 175 22.95 -8.33 -6.22
CA GLN A 175 21.61 -8.15 -6.79
C GLN A 175 20.60 -9.10 -6.14
N TRP A 176 20.95 -10.39 -6.02
CA TRP A 176 20.13 -11.39 -5.35
C TRP A 176 19.85 -11.02 -3.90
N LEU A 177 20.89 -10.63 -3.14
CA LEU A 177 20.75 -10.26 -1.74
C LEU A 177 19.85 -9.02 -1.57
N LEU A 178 20.06 -7.98 -2.38
CA LEU A 178 19.23 -6.79 -2.37
C LEU A 178 17.76 -7.12 -2.70
N HIS A 179 17.53 -8.00 -3.67
CA HIS A 179 16.18 -8.46 -4.02
C HIS A 179 15.52 -9.20 -2.85
N VAL A 180 16.21 -10.16 -2.23
CA VAL A 180 15.68 -10.95 -1.10
C VAL A 180 15.38 -10.06 0.11
N VAL A 181 16.30 -9.17 0.47
CA VAL A 181 16.12 -8.23 1.59
C VAL A 181 14.96 -7.28 1.29
N ALA A 182 14.91 -6.71 0.09
CA ALA A 182 13.83 -5.82 -0.32
C ALA A 182 12.46 -6.53 -0.32
N ALA A 183 12.38 -7.75 -0.84
CA ALA A 183 11.16 -8.55 -0.79
C ALA A 183 10.69 -8.74 0.65
N THR A 184 11.60 -9.19 1.52
CA THR A 184 11.31 -9.43 2.94
C THR A 184 10.80 -8.16 3.63
N LEU A 185 11.48 -7.04 3.44
CA LEU A 185 11.09 -5.76 4.05
C LEU A 185 9.79 -5.20 3.47
N ALA A 186 9.55 -5.35 2.16
CA ALA A 186 8.31 -4.94 1.51
C ALA A 186 7.10 -5.72 2.07
N PHE A 187 7.19 -7.05 2.14
CA PHE A 187 6.11 -7.90 2.67
C PHE A 187 5.90 -7.71 4.18
N ALA A 188 6.98 -7.57 4.95
CA ALA A 188 6.87 -7.22 6.38
C ALA A 188 6.19 -5.85 6.57
N GLY A 189 6.57 -4.86 5.76
CA GLY A 189 5.94 -3.54 5.75
C GLY A 189 4.45 -3.61 5.39
N LEU A 190 4.07 -4.38 4.37
CA LEU A 190 2.67 -4.64 4.00
C LEU A 190 1.90 -5.29 5.16
N GLY A 191 2.48 -6.27 5.84
CA GLY A 191 1.90 -6.91 7.01
C GLY A 191 1.69 -5.93 8.18
N ILE A 192 2.66 -5.07 8.46
CA ILE A 192 2.55 -4.02 9.49
C ILE A 192 1.46 -3.02 9.13
N CYS A 193 1.41 -2.53 7.88
CA CYS A 193 0.36 -1.65 7.40
C CYS A 193 -1.02 -2.30 7.55
N ALA A 194 -1.16 -3.55 7.14
CA ALA A 194 -2.39 -4.33 7.28
C ALA A 194 -2.83 -4.46 8.74
N PHE A 195 -1.91 -4.82 9.64
CA PHE A 195 -2.18 -4.91 11.07
C PHE A 195 -2.63 -3.57 11.67
N LEU A 196 -1.86 -2.49 11.42
CA LEU A 196 -2.19 -1.15 11.89
C LEU A 196 -3.57 -0.71 11.39
N TYR A 197 -3.88 -0.97 10.11
CA TYR A 197 -5.18 -0.58 9.57
C TYR A 197 -6.32 -1.41 10.14
N ALA A 198 -6.21 -2.73 10.16
CA ALA A 198 -7.28 -3.62 10.59
C ALA A 198 -7.61 -3.48 12.09
N TYR A 199 -6.61 -3.28 12.94
CA TYR A 199 -6.78 -3.30 14.40
C TYR A 199 -6.79 -1.91 15.05
N HIS A 200 -5.98 -0.96 14.55
CA HIS A 200 -5.82 0.34 15.21
C HIS A 200 -6.55 1.48 14.52
N ILE A 201 -6.58 1.50 13.18
CA ILE A 201 -7.11 2.64 12.41
C ILE A 201 -8.58 2.42 12.03
N GLY A 202 -8.88 1.36 11.25
CA GLY A 202 -10.19 1.10 10.66
C GLY A 202 -11.35 1.10 11.66
N PRO A 203 -11.29 0.29 12.74
CA PRO A 203 -12.36 0.25 13.74
C PRO A 203 -12.65 1.61 14.38
N LYS A 204 -11.61 2.40 14.66
CA LYS A 204 -11.74 3.73 15.27
C LYS A 204 -12.21 4.78 14.27
N ALA A 205 -11.71 4.74 13.05
CA ALA A 205 -12.15 5.60 11.95
C ALA A 205 -13.65 5.42 11.69
N LEU A 206 -14.13 4.17 11.70
CA LEU A 206 -15.54 3.83 11.59
C LEU A 206 -16.35 4.32 12.79
N ALA A 207 -15.89 4.06 14.02
CA ALA A 207 -16.59 4.44 15.24
C ALA A 207 -16.74 5.96 15.40
N LEU A 208 -15.73 6.72 14.95
CA LEU A 208 -15.71 8.18 15.01
C LEU A 208 -16.36 8.85 13.78
N GLY A 209 -16.77 8.08 12.76
CA GLY A 209 -17.33 8.63 11.52
C GLY A 209 -16.34 9.50 10.74
N ILE A 210 -15.03 9.24 10.90
CA ILE A 210 -13.96 9.97 10.19
C ILE A 210 -14.01 9.65 8.70
N GLU A 211 -14.39 8.43 8.35
CA GLU A 211 -14.42 7.93 6.98
C GLU A 211 -15.76 7.28 6.65
N SER A 212 -16.03 7.11 5.35
CA SER A 212 -17.21 6.38 4.92
C SER A 212 -17.10 4.90 5.32
N SER A 213 -18.22 4.29 5.74
CA SER A 213 -18.21 2.90 6.20
C SER A 213 -17.78 1.92 5.10
N GLN A 214 -18.12 2.21 3.85
CA GLN A 214 -17.77 1.37 2.70
C GLN A 214 -16.26 1.35 2.44
N ASP A 215 -15.61 2.51 2.46
CA ASP A 215 -14.17 2.64 2.21
C ASP A 215 -13.37 1.93 3.31
N VAL A 216 -13.77 2.14 4.58
CA VAL A 216 -13.15 1.47 5.73
C VAL A 216 -13.30 -0.04 5.65
N LYS A 217 -14.52 -0.55 5.40
CA LYS A 217 -14.76 -1.99 5.26
C LYS A 217 -13.92 -2.60 4.14
N THR A 218 -13.85 -1.94 3.00
CA THR A 218 -13.05 -2.40 1.85
C THR A 218 -11.57 -2.51 2.22
N ARG A 219 -11.00 -1.47 2.84
CA ARG A 219 -9.59 -1.51 3.30
C ARG A 219 -9.36 -2.50 4.42
N MET A 220 -10.31 -2.68 5.35
CA MET A 220 -10.21 -3.71 6.39
C MET A 220 -10.22 -5.12 5.79
N THR A 221 -11.09 -5.41 4.81
CA THR A 221 -11.11 -6.69 4.11
C THR A 221 -9.78 -6.94 3.39
N CYS A 222 -9.26 -5.93 2.67
CA CYS A 222 -7.96 -6.05 2.01
C CYS A 222 -6.82 -6.23 3.00
N ALA A 223 -6.81 -5.49 4.12
CA ALA A 223 -5.82 -5.61 5.17
C ALA A 223 -5.84 -7.01 5.81
N VAL A 224 -7.02 -7.57 6.09
CA VAL A 224 -7.12 -8.95 6.59
C VAL A 224 -6.58 -9.93 5.54
N GLY A 225 -6.91 -9.74 4.26
CA GLY A 225 -6.35 -10.52 3.16
C GLY A 225 -4.82 -10.51 3.12
N ILE A 226 -4.21 -9.32 3.20
CA ILE A 226 -2.75 -9.14 3.26
C ILE A 226 -2.14 -9.79 4.51
N ALA A 227 -2.77 -9.61 5.68
CA ALA A 227 -2.26 -10.21 6.92
C ALA A 227 -2.25 -11.75 6.82
N VAL A 228 -3.31 -12.33 6.27
CA VAL A 228 -3.40 -13.77 6.00
C VAL A 228 -2.31 -14.21 5.03
N THR A 229 -2.14 -13.52 3.88
CA THR A 229 -1.12 -13.91 2.91
C THR A 229 0.30 -13.77 3.45
N VAL A 230 0.60 -12.76 4.27
CA VAL A 230 1.92 -12.61 4.89
C VAL A 230 2.20 -13.74 5.88
N ILE A 231 1.22 -14.13 6.70
CA ILE A 231 1.35 -15.23 7.67
C ILE A 231 1.62 -16.56 6.96
N PHE A 232 0.90 -16.87 5.88
CA PHE A 232 1.12 -18.10 5.09
C PHE A 232 2.33 -18.01 4.16
N GLY A 233 2.65 -16.81 3.69
CA GLY A 233 3.75 -16.53 2.78
C GLY A 233 5.12 -16.71 3.41
N ALA A 234 5.28 -16.37 4.69
CA ALA A 234 6.56 -16.50 5.37
C ALA A 234 7.06 -17.97 5.42
N PRO A 235 6.26 -18.96 5.84
CA PRO A 235 6.64 -20.37 5.74
C PRO A 235 6.91 -20.83 4.31
N ILE A 236 6.06 -20.44 3.35
CA ILE A 236 6.24 -20.81 1.94
C ILE A 236 7.57 -20.27 1.40
N ARG A 237 7.91 -19.02 1.72
CA ARG A 237 9.19 -18.41 1.34
C ARG A 237 10.37 -19.10 2.01
N ALA A 238 10.26 -19.47 3.29
CA ALA A 238 11.29 -20.24 3.96
C ALA A 238 11.48 -21.62 3.28
N MET A 239 10.40 -22.33 2.97
CA MET A 239 10.46 -23.61 2.27
C MET A 239 11.01 -23.47 0.86
N HIS A 240 10.69 -22.40 0.13
CA HIS A 240 11.26 -22.10 -1.18
C HIS A 240 12.78 -21.97 -1.13
N ILE A 241 13.37 -21.48 -0.03
CA ILE A 241 14.82 -21.34 0.12
C ILE A 241 15.50 -22.68 0.43
N TYR A 242 14.81 -23.60 1.14
CA TYR A 242 15.41 -24.82 1.68
C TYR A 242 14.99 -26.12 0.96
N HIS A 243 14.08 -26.05 -0.01
CA HIS A 243 13.52 -27.22 -0.69
C HIS A 243 13.49 -26.98 -2.21
N SER A 244 13.19 -28.04 -2.97
CA SER A 244 13.03 -27.99 -4.43
C SER A 244 12.08 -26.86 -4.87
N ARG A 245 12.57 -26.04 -5.80
CA ARG A 245 11.85 -24.88 -6.35
C ARG A 245 10.51 -25.27 -6.95
N ASP A 246 10.46 -26.37 -7.70
CA ASP A 246 9.27 -26.88 -8.38
C ASP A 246 8.05 -27.03 -7.45
N THR A 247 8.30 -27.35 -6.18
CA THR A 247 7.23 -27.58 -5.20
C THR A 247 6.65 -26.28 -4.65
N TRP A 248 7.47 -25.22 -4.54
CA TRP A 248 7.15 -24.02 -3.78
C TRP A 248 7.02 -22.76 -4.62
N ALA A 249 7.49 -22.76 -5.87
CA ALA A 249 7.40 -21.61 -6.78
C ALA A 249 5.94 -21.18 -7.01
N PHE A 250 5.06 -22.11 -7.38
CA PHE A 250 3.66 -21.77 -7.64
C PHE A 250 2.89 -21.31 -6.37
N PRO A 251 2.98 -21.98 -5.20
CA PRO A 251 2.41 -21.44 -3.96
C PRO A 251 2.94 -20.04 -3.60
N LEU A 252 4.23 -19.79 -3.82
CA LEU A 252 4.83 -18.48 -3.56
C LEU A 252 4.28 -17.42 -4.51
N LEU A 253 4.14 -17.73 -5.81
CA LEU A 253 3.47 -16.85 -6.77
C LEU A 253 2.06 -16.49 -6.34
N MET A 254 1.27 -17.46 -5.86
CA MET A 254 -0.09 -17.19 -5.38
C MET A 254 -0.07 -16.22 -4.20
N VAL A 255 0.85 -16.38 -3.25
CA VAL A 255 1.03 -15.43 -2.14
C VAL A 255 1.36 -14.03 -2.65
N GLU A 256 2.29 -13.90 -3.59
CA GLU A 256 2.71 -12.63 -4.16
C GLU A 256 1.55 -11.93 -4.89
N VAL A 257 0.90 -12.64 -5.82
CA VAL A 257 -0.22 -12.12 -6.62
C VAL A 257 -1.39 -11.73 -5.74
N ILE A 258 -1.78 -12.56 -4.77
CA ILE A 258 -2.91 -12.26 -3.88
C ILE A 258 -2.60 -11.06 -2.98
N SER A 259 -1.39 -11.00 -2.41
CA SER A 259 -0.97 -9.87 -1.55
C SER A 259 -0.97 -8.55 -2.33
N LEU A 260 -0.39 -8.53 -3.53
CA LEU A 260 -0.34 -7.35 -4.37
C LEU A 260 -1.75 -6.97 -4.86
N THR A 261 -2.59 -7.94 -5.19
CA THR A 261 -4.00 -7.70 -5.57
C THR A 261 -4.76 -7.01 -4.44
N PHE A 262 -4.66 -7.51 -3.20
CA PHE A 262 -5.30 -6.84 -2.06
C PHE A 262 -4.73 -5.44 -1.81
N GLY A 263 -3.41 -5.26 -1.93
CA GLY A 263 -2.78 -3.94 -1.80
C GLY A 263 -3.32 -2.94 -2.82
N VAL A 264 -3.38 -3.35 -4.08
CA VAL A 264 -3.91 -2.51 -5.18
C VAL A 264 -5.42 -2.26 -5.01
N CYS A 265 -6.21 -3.27 -4.60
CA CYS A 265 -7.62 -3.10 -4.29
C CYS A 265 -7.87 -2.11 -3.14
N ALA A 266 -7.02 -2.12 -2.10
CA ALA A 266 -7.08 -1.13 -1.02
C ALA A 266 -6.79 0.28 -1.50
N ASN A 267 -5.86 0.45 -2.45
CA ASN A 267 -5.56 1.74 -3.06
C ASN A 267 -6.71 2.24 -3.94
N VAL A 268 -7.21 1.38 -4.83
CA VAL A 268 -8.25 1.74 -5.79
C VAL A 268 -9.60 1.82 -5.08
N PHE A 269 -10.21 0.69 -4.76
CA PHE A 269 -11.56 0.63 -4.22
C PHE A 269 -11.64 1.14 -2.79
N GLY A 270 -10.59 0.91 -2.00
CA GLY A 270 -10.54 1.33 -0.62
C GLY A 270 -10.35 2.84 -0.43
N SER A 271 -9.76 3.56 -1.38
CA SER A 271 -9.46 4.99 -1.21
C SER A 271 -10.18 5.93 -2.18
N VAL A 272 -10.82 5.41 -3.24
CA VAL A 272 -11.50 6.24 -4.24
C VAL A 272 -12.57 7.16 -3.63
N GLY A 273 -13.36 6.67 -2.68
CA GLY A 273 -14.43 7.44 -2.04
C GLY A 273 -13.90 8.67 -1.31
N MET A 274 -12.85 8.48 -0.51
CA MET A 274 -12.13 9.57 0.17
C MET A 274 -11.49 10.55 -0.82
N MET A 275 -10.84 10.04 -1.88
CA MET A 275 -10.19 10.90 -2.88
C MET A 275 -11.21 11.77 -3.62
N MET A 276 -12.37 11.21 -3.98
CA MET A 276 -13.46 11.97 -4.60
C MET A 276 -14.05 13.02 -3.67
N GLU A 277 -14.11 12.73 -2.37
CA GLU A 277 -14.55 13.69 -1.37
C GLU A 277 -13.56 14.86 -1.25
N LEU A 278 -12.26 14.55 -1.15
CA LEU A 278 -11.20 15.56 -1.11
C LEU A 278 -11.10 16.39 -2.40
N ASP A 279 -11.41 15.80 -3.54
CA ASP A 279 -11.49 16.52 -4.81
C ASP A 279 -12.71 17.44 -4.89
N ALA A 280 -13.80 17.14 -4.14
CA ALA A 280 -14.96 18.02 -4.02
C ALA A 280 -14.73 19.17 -3.04
N THR A 281 -14.10 18.92 -1.89
CA THR A 281 -13.94 19.90 -0.80
C THR A 281 -12.65 20.71 -0.91
N HIS A 282 -11.56 20.10 -1.37
CA HIS A 282 -10.23 20.72 -1.45
C HIS A 282 -9.52 20.35 -2.77
N PRO A 283 -10.02 20.83 -3.93
CA PRO A 283 -9.40 20.52 -5.22
C PRO A 283 -7.96 21.07 -5.28
N LYS A 284 -6.96 20.18 -5.28
CA LYS A 284 -5.54 20.57 -5.43
C LYS A 284 -5.21 21.03 -6.85
N VAL A 285 -5.85 20.39 -7.82
CA VAL A 285 -5.66 20.68 -9.24
C VAL A 285 -7.03 20.89 -9.83
N LEU A 286 -7.34 22.15 -10.14
CA LEU A 286 -8.48 22.46 -10.99
C LEU A 286 -8.07 22.11 -12.42
N PHE A 287 -8.71 21.11 -13.05
CA PHE A 287 -8.42 20.78 -14.47
C PHE A 287 -8.55 22.00 -15.39
N ARG A 288 -9.37 22.99 -15.00
CA ARG A 288 -9.45 24.30 -15.66
C ARG A 288 -8.09 25.02 -15.72
N ASN A 289 -7.27 24.89 -14.67
CA ASN A 289 -5.92 25.43 -14.58
C ASN A 289 -4.87 24.56 -15.28
N LEU A 290 -5.22 23.32 -15.64
CA LEU A 290 -4.41 22.46 -16.52
C LEU A 290 -4.77 22.61 -18.00
N SER A 291 -5.62 23.59 -18.36
CA SER A 291 -5.91 23.84 -19.78
C SER A 291 -4.60 24.17 -20.52
N LEU A 292 -4.48 23.70 -21.77
CA LEU A 292 -3.38 24.07 -22.66
C LEU A 292 -3.15 25.58 -22.70
N LYS A 293 -4.22 26.38 -22.54
CA LYS A 293 -4.14 27.84 -22.39
C LYS A 293 -3.41 28.29 -21.13
N CYS A 294 -3.68 27.69 -19.96
CA CYS A 294 -2.95 27.99 -18.73
C CYS A 294 -1.48 27.57 -18.84
N TRP A 295 -1.19 26.38 -19.38
CA TRP A 295 0.19 25.95 -19.63
C TRP A 295 0.93 26.88 -20.60
N TRP A 296 0.27 27.29 -21.69
CA TRP A 296 0.79 28.28 -22.63
C TRP A 296 1.06 29.63 -21.94
N LEU A 297 0.13 30.09 -21.10
CA LEU A 297 0.30 31.33 -20.34
C LEU A 297 1.40 31.24 -19.27
N THR A 298 1.66 30.06 -18.70
CA THR A 298 2.70 29.87 -17.68
C THR A 298 4.07 29.63 -18.29
N LEU A 299 4.17 28.91 -19.42
CA LEU A 299 5.44 28.56 -20.05
C LEU A 299 5.87 29.58 -21.13
N VAL A 300 4.93 30.06 -21.94
CA VAL A 300 5.24 30.90 -23.12
C VAL A 300 5.14 32.39 -22.82
N LYS A 301 4.22 32.82 -21.97
CA LYS A 301 4.10 34.24 -21.61
C LYS A 301 5.40 34.81 -21.02
N PRO A 302 6.10 34.13 -20.08
CA PRO A 302 7.39 34.60 -19.59
C PRO A 302 8.43 34.72 -20.70
N LEU A 303 8.46 33.79 -21.66
CA LEU A 303 9.39 33.81 -22.80
C LEU A 303 9.11 34.98 -23.76
N ILE A 304 7.84 35.38 -23.92
CA ILE A 304 7.47 36.55 -24.73
C ILE A 304 7.73 37.86 -23.97
N THR A 305 7.50 37.91 -22.66
CA THR A 305 7.83 39.10 -21.84
C THR A 305 9.30 39.23 -21.48
N PHE A 306 10.12 38.20 -21.73
CA PHE A 306 11.59 38.25 -21.66
C PHE A 306 12.23 38.64 -23.00
N THR A 307 11.52 39.33 -23.92
CA THR A 307 12.22 40.15 -24.91
C THR A 307 12.93 41.28 -24.16
N PRO A 308 14.27 41.35 -24.21
CA PRO A 308 15.01 42.30 -23.41
C PRO A 308 14.67 43.72 -23.86
N PHE A 309 14.25 44.54 -22.89
CA PHE A 309 14.38 45.98 -22.91
C PHE A 309 15.88 46.34 -22.93
N TYR A 310 16.59 45.96 -23.99
CA TYR A 310 17.95 46.41 -24.26
C TYR A 310 17.96 47.07 -25.63
N GLY A 311 18.04 48.39 -25.61
CA GLY A 311 18.37 49.20 -26.78
C GLY A 311 17.30 50.21 -27.12
N HIS A 312 17.18 51.30 -26.34
CA HIS A 312 16.83 52.59 -26.96
C HIS A 312 17.17 53.88 -26.19
N GLU A 313 17.93 53.86 -25.08
CA GLU A 313 18.22 55.10 -24.32
C GLU A 313 19.69 55.47 -24.10
N VAL A 314 20.63 54.97 -24.91
CA VAL A 314 22.00 55.51 -24.88
C VAL A 314 22.46 55.81 -26.29
N LEU A 315 22.07 56.97 -26.83
CA LEU A 315 22.77 57.71 -27.90
C LEU A 315 22.07 59.06 -28.18
N LYS A 316 21.98 59.94 -27.17
CA LYS A 316 21.80 61.40 -27.36
C LYS A 316 22.51 62.15 -26.25
N LYS A 317 23.84 62.21 -26.34
CA LYS A 317 24.70 63.27 -25.79
C LYS A 317 26.12 63.03 -26.31
N ASN A 318 26.38 63.62 -27.47
CA ASN A 318 27.61 64.31 -27.87
C ASN A 318 27.42 64.82 -29.29
#